data_AF-A0AAD1C1M5-F1
#
_entry.id   AF-A0AAD1C1M5-F1
#
_cell.length_a   1.000
_cell.length_b   1.000
_cell.length_c   1.000
_cell.angle_alpha   90.00
_cell.angle_beta   90.00
_cell.angle_gamma   90.00
#
_symmetry.space_group_name_H-M   'P 1'
#
loop_
_entity.id
_entity.type
_entity.pdbx_description
1 polymer ?
#
loop_
_entity_poly.entity_id
_entity_poly.type
_entity_poly.pdbx_seq_one_letter_code
_entity_poly.pdbx_strand_id
1 'polypeptide(L)' 'MEQTGLPLRSYVKWLRLTQALQHLAKGGRLTEAAHAAGFSDSAHFSRTFRALLGIDPSSALAAVDLQKS' A
#
# COMPACT_ATOMS: atom_id res chain seq x y z
N MET A 1 -14.70 25.88 10.86
CA MET A 1 -13.25 25.97 10.60
C MET A 1 -12.61 24.74 11.23
N GLU A 2 -12.51 23.63 10.51
CA GLU A 2 -11.77 22.44 10.97
C GLU A 2 -10.32 22.55 10.47
N GLN A 3 -9.55 23.40 11.13
CA GLN A 3 -8.09 23.35 11.05
C GLN A 3 -7.63 22.20 11.97
N THR A 4 -6.87 21.24 11.43
CA THR A 4 -5.76 20.47 12.05
C THR A 4 -5.76 18.98 11.71
N GLY A 5 -4.68 18.56 11.03
CA GLY A 5 -4.14 17.20 11.04
C GLY A 5 -4.86 16.19 10.14
N LEU A 6 -4.16 15.64 9.14
CA LEU A 6 -4.48 14.31 8.64
C LEU A 6 -4.74 13.40 9.85
N PRO A 7 -5.90 12.75 9.98
CA PRO A 7 -6.20 11.91 11.14
C PRO A 7 -5.02 10.98 11.35
N LEU A 8 -4.44 10.93 12.56
CA LEU A 8 -3.22 10.13 12.83
C LEU A 8 -3.35 8.69 12.30
N ARG A 9 -4.57 8.15 12.38
CA ARG A 9 -5.03 6.89 11.76
C ARG A 9 -4.80 6.79 10.25
N SER A 10 -5.08 7.83 9.48
CA SER A 10 -4.85 7.90 8.03
C SER A 10 -3.36 7.96 7.72
N TYR A 11 -2.59 8.70 8.52
CA TYR A 11 -1.13 8.76 8.37
C TYR A 11 -0.46 7.41 8.65
N VAL A 12 -0.87 6.71 9.71
CA VAL A 12 -0.38 5.35 10.02
C VAL A 12 -0.72 4.36 8.92
N LYS A 13 -1.94 4.44 8.34
CA LYS A 13 -2.31 3.62 7.19
C LYS A 13 -1.43 3.91 5.98
N TRP A 14 -1.13 5.18 5.73
CA TRP A 14 -0.22 5.58 4.65
C TRP A 14 1.18 5.00 4.86
N LEU A 15 1.73 5.13 6.08
CA LEU A 15 3.06 4.60 6.42
C LEU A 15 3.14 3.06 6.22
N ARG A 16 2.12 2.33 6.68
CA ARG A 16 2.01 0.88 6.45
C ARG A 16 1.95 0.55 4.97
N LEU A 17 1.21 1.33 4.20
CA LEU A 17 1.13 1.17 2.75
C LEU A 17 2.52 1.34 2.10
N THR A 18 3.26 2.38 2.48
CA THR A 18 4.61 2.65 1.95
C THR A 18 5.57 1.50 2.25
N GLN A 19 5.50 0.92 3.45
CA GLN A 19 6.31 -0.24 3.82
C GLN A 19 5.98 -1.48 2.95
N ALA A 20 4.70 -1.77 2.72
CA ALA A 20 4.30 -2.84 1.82
C ALA A 20 4.81 -2.61 0.38
N LEU A 21 4.69 -1.39 -0.14
CA LEU A 21 5.22 -1.03 -1.46
C LEU A 21 6.74 -1.22 -1.55
N GLN A 22 7.49 -0.87 -0.51
CA GLN A 22 8.94 -1.09 -0.50
C GLN A 22 9.32 -2.57 -0.56
N HIS A 23 8.53 -3.44 0.07
CA HIS A 23 8.69 -4.90 -0.06
C HIS A 23 8.37 -5.38 -1.48
N LEU A 24 7.29 -4.88 -2.07
CA LEU A 24 6.88 -5.23 -3.43
C LEU A 24 7.89 -4.76 -4.49
N ALA A 25 8.45 -3.56 -4.33
CA ALA A 25 9.47 -3.01 -5.22
C ALA A 25 10.78 -3.84 -5.25
N LYS A 26 11.04 -4.61 -4.18
CA LYS A 26 12.15 -5.57 -4.09
C LYS A 26 11.83 -6.93 -4.72
N GLY A 27 10.65 -7.10 -5.34
CA GLY A 27 10.21 -8.37 -5.91
C GLY A 27 9.56 -9.32 -4.90
N GLY A 28 9.20 -8.82 -3.70
CA GLY A 28 8.49 -9.61 -2.69
C GLY A 28 7.05 -9.92 -3.09
N ARG A 29 6.46 -10.94 -2.47
CA ARG A 29 5.05 -11.32 -2.73
C ARG A 29 4.10 -10.35 -2.02
N LEU A 30 2.95 -10.08 -2.64
CA LEU A 30 1.90 -9.19 -2.11
C LEU A 30 1.44 -9.60 -0.71
N THR A 31 1.26 -10.90 -0.47
CA THR A 31 0.85 -11.44 0.84
C THR A 31 1.91 -11.17 1.90
N GLU A 32 3.19 -11.41 1.61
CA GLU A 32 4.28 -11.16 2.55
C GLU A 32 4.41 -9.67 2.86
N ALA A 33 4.30 -8.81 1.85
CA ALA A 33 4.30 -7.36 2.01
C ALA A 33 3.13 -6.85 2.86
N ALA A 34 1.92 -7.41 2.66
CA ALA A 34 0.74 -7.07 3.45
C ALA A 34 0.94 -7.46 4.93
N HIS A 35 1.46 -8.66 5.19
CA HIS A 35 1.73 -9.13 6.55
C HIS A 35 2.85 -8.29 7.21
N ALA A 36 3.92 -7.99 6.49
CA ALA A 36 5.02 -7.15 6.97
C ALA A 36 4.57 -5.73 7.34
N ALA A 37 3.59 -5.19 6.60
CA ALA A 37 2.96 -3.90 6.88
C ALA A 37 1.84 -3.95 7.93
N GLY A 38 1.57 -5.12 8.52
CA GLY A 38 0.56 -5.30 9.58
C GLY A 38 -0.88 -5.34 9.09
N PHE A 39 -1.12 -5.70 7.82
CA PHE A 39 -2.44 -6.06 7.31
C PHE A 39 -2.74 -7.53 7.60
N SER A 40 -4.03 -7.85 7.76
CA SER A 40 -4.50 -9.22 7.99
C SER A 40 -4.25 -10.15 6.80
N ASP A 41 -4.38 -9.60 5.59
CA ASP A 41 -4.29 -10.33 4.33
C ASP A 41 -4.10 -9.36 3.15
N SER A 42 -3.79 -9.90 1.98
CA SER A 42 -3.58 -9.16 0.73
C SER A 42 -4.84 -8.46 0.21
N ALA A 43 -6.05 -8.97 0.51
CA ALA A 43 -7.30 -8.31 0.11
C ALA A 43 -7.61 -7.08 0.98
N HIS A 44 -7.29 -7.13 2.28
CA HIS A 44 -7.39 -5.98 3.18
C HIS A 44 -6.39 -4.89 2.78
N PHE A 45 -5.17 -5.28 2.41
CA PHE A 45 -4.20 -4.36 1.81
C PHE A 45 -4.77 -3.72 0.53
N SER A 46 -5.31 -4.52 -0.39
CA SER A 46 -5.82 -4.02 -1.68
C SER A 46 -6.99 -3.06 -1.54
N ARG A 47 -7.93 -3.34 -0.62
CA ARG A 47 -9.02 -2.40 -0.28
C ARG A 47 -8.47 -1.08 0.26
N THR A 48 -7.46 -1.12 1.13
CA THR A 48 -6.84 0.08 1.72
C THR A 48 -6.04 0.87 0.68
N PHE A 49 -5.32 0.18 -0.20
CA PHE A 49 -4.57 0.76 -1.31
C PHE A 49 -5.49 1.49 -2.27
N ARG A 50 -6.58 0.85 -2.71
CA ARG A 50 -7.58 1.48 -3.58
C ARG A 50 -8.28 2.65 -2.89
N ALA A 51 -8.55 2.58 -1.59
CA ALA A 51 -9.15 3.68 -0.85
C ALA A 51 -8.21 4.90 -0.72
N LEU A 52 -6.89 4.70 -0.67
CA LEU A 52 -5.90 5.77 -0.53
C LEU A 52 -5.41 6.33 -1.87
N LEU A 53 -5.20 5.47 -2.87
CA LEU A 53 -4.58 5.82 -4.16
C LEU A 53 -5.56 5.83 -5.33
N GLY A 54 -6.78 5.32 -5.14
CA GLY A 54 -7.80 5.26 -6.19
C GLY A 54 -7.60 4.16 -7.24
N ILE A 55 -6.47 3.45 -7.21
CA ILE A 55 -6.10 2.39 -8.17
C ILE A 55 -5.88 1.05 -7.47
N ASP A 56 -5.93 -0.05 -8.20
CA ASP A 56 -5.66 -1.39 -7.66
C ASP A 56 -4.15 -1.64 -7.55
N PRO A 57 -3.63 -2.24 -6.45
CA PRO A 57 -2.22 -2.53 -6.31
C PRO A 57 -1.67 -3.45 -7.40
N SER A 58 -2.47 -4.36 -7.96
CA SER A 58 -2.03 -5.23 -9.07
C SER A 58 -1.72 -4.41 -10.32
N SER A 59 -2.54 -3.39 -10.61
CA SER A 59 -2.33 -2.48 -11.72
C SER A 59 -1.11 -1.58 -11.50
N ALA A 60 -0.90 -1.13 -10.25
CA ALA A 60 0.29 -0.35 -9.88
C ALA A 60 1.56 -1.19 -9.96
N LEU A 61 1.52 -2.46 -9.52
CA LEU A 61 2.66 -3.38 -9.61
C LEU A 61 3.01 -3.72 -11.05
N ALA A 62 2.01 -3.95 -11.91
CA ALA A 62 2.24 -4.20 -13.33
C ALA A 62 2.99 -3.03 -13.99
N ALA A 63 2.65 -1.78 -13.62
CA ALA A 63 3.36 -0.60 -14.11
C ALA A 63 4.80 -0.50 -13.57
N VAL A 64 5.04 -0.91 -12.32
CA VAL A 64 6.39 -0.92 -11.71
C VAL A 64 7.28 -2.01 -12.33
N ASP A 65 6.71 -3.15 -12.70
CA ASP A 65 7.43 -4.24 -13.37
C ASP A 65 7.89 -3.82 -14.78
N LEU A 66 7.06 -3.08 -15.52
CA LEU A 66 7.37 -2.52 -16.83
C LEU A 66 8.51 -1.48 -16.81
N GLN A 67 8.75 -0.79 -15.69
CA GLN A 67 9.85 0.17 -15.55
C GLN A 67 11.23 -0.46 -15.27
N LYS A 68 11.31 -1.79 -15.08
CA LYS A 68 12.59 -2.50 -14.87
C LYS A 68 13.14 -3.19 -16.12
N SER A 69 12.56 -2.97 -17.30
CA SER A 69 13.06 -3.49 -18.59
C SER A 69 14.09 -2.56 -19.23
#